data_AF-A0ABD6F9W5-F1
#
_entry.id   AF-A0ABD6F9W5-F1
#
_cell.length_a   1.000
_cell.length_b   1.000
_cell.length_c   1.000
_cell.angle_alpha   90.00
_cell.angle_beta   90.00
_cell.angle_gamma   90.00
#
_symmetry.space_group_name_H-M   'P 1'
#
loop_
_entity.id
_entity.type
_entity.pdbx_description
1 polymer ?
#
loop_
_entity_poly.entity_id
_entity_poly.type
_entity_poly.pdbx_seq_one_letter_code
_entity_poly.pdbx_strand_id
1 'polypeptide(L)'
;MFVGSGAGSSPRRVAIVGGVRIPFARAMGAYAEATNQEMLTAALKGLVERFDLRGERLGDVGAGAVMKHSRDFNLTREAVLGSGLSRETPAFDLQRACGTSLETAILIGLK
;
A
#
# COMPACT_ATOMS: atom_id res chain seq x y z
N MET A 1 -21.57 16.45 19.54
CA MET A 1 -22.04 17.56 18.68
C MET A 1 -21.27 17.49 17.36
N PHE A 2 -21.77 16.73 16.39
CA PHE A 2 -21.44 16.91 14.98
C PHE A 2 -22.78 17.08 14.27
N VAL A 3 -23.14 18.34 14.05
CA VAL A 3 -24.26 18.75 13.20
C VAL A 3 -23.77 18.70 11.76
N GLY A 4 -24.58 18.16 10.86
CA GLY A 4 -24.35 18.28 9.42
C GLY A 4 -25.10 17.26 8.58
N SER A 5 -26.43 17.22 8.69
CA SER A 5 -27.26 16.68 7.60
C SER A 5 -27.21 17.67 6.44
N GLY A 6 -26.54 17.29 5.35
CA GLY A 6 -26.56 17.99 4.08
C GLY A 6 -26.76 16.97 2.96
N ALA A 7 -27.94 16.95 2.34
CA ALA A 7 -28.14 16.23 1.09
C ALA A 7 -27.53 17.05 -0.05
N GLY A 8 -26.62 16.48 -0.85
CA GLY A 8 -26.07 17.21 -2.01
C GLY A 8 -24.84 16.65 -2.73
N SER A 9 -24.65 15.34 -2.85
CA SER A 9 -23.97 14.67 -3.98
C SER A 9 -23.94 13.16 -3.69
N SER A 10 -24.17 12.31 -4.69
CA SER A 10 -23.90 10.88 -4.50
C SER A 10 -22.42 10.71 -4.13
N PRO A 11 -22.07 9.93 -3.09
CA PRO A 11 -20.67 9.74 -2.72
C PRO A 11 -19.86 9.29 -3.94
N ARG A 12 -18.62 9.81 -4.07
CA ARG A 12 -17.73 9.45 -5.17
C ARG A 12 -17.61 7.93 -5.20
N ARG A 13 -17.94 7.31 -6.33
CA ARG A 13 -17.84 5.86 -6.47
C ARG A 13 -16.36 5.45 -6.39
N VAL A 14 -16.09 4.50 -5.50
CA VAL A 14 -14.77 3.88 -5.31
C VAL A 14 -14.94 2.39 -5.55
N ALA A 15 -14.00 1.78 -6.26
CA ALA A 15 -14.02 0.36 -6.58
C ALA A 15 -12.64 -0.27 -6.34
N ILE A 16 -12.64 -1.54 -5.94
CA ILE A 16 -11.44 -2.38 -5.89
C ILE A 16 -11.33 -3.05 -7.26
N VAL A 17 -10.34 -2.66 -8.05
CA VAL A 17 -10.10 -3.22 -9.40
C VAL A 17 -9.50 -4.62 -9.33
N GLY A 18 -8.71 -4.90 -8.28
CA GLY A 18 -8.16 -6.21 -8.02
C GLY A 18 -7.15 -6.18 -6.89
N GLY A 19 -6.42 -7.29 -6.72
CA GLY A 19 -5.43 -7.41 -5.66
C GLY A 19 -4.48 -8.58 -5.88
N VAL A 20 -3.33 -8.49 -5.23
CA VAL A 20 -2.30 -9.54 -5.15
C VAL A 20 -1.73 -9.56 -3.74
N ARG A 21 -1.07 -10.66 -3.39
CA ARG A 21 -0.31 -10.79 -2.14
C ARG A 21 0.81 -11.78 -2.31
N ILE A 22 1.84 -11.64 -1.49
CA ILE A 22 2.78 -12.74 -1.26
C ILE A 22 2.10 -13.86 -0.45
N PRO A 23 2.57 -15.12 -0.56
CA PRO A 23 2.15 -16.20 0.32
C PRO A 23 2.35 -15.82 1.81
N PHE A 24 1.48 -16.30 2.70
CA PHE A 24 1.74 -16.17 4.13
C PHE A 24 2.65 -17.32 4.57
N ALA A 25 3.73 -16.99 5.28
CA ALA A 25 4.66 -17.96 5.82
C ALA A 25 4.73 -17.86 7.35
N ARG A 26 5.12 -18.97 7.99
CA ARG A 26 5.40 -18.99 9.43
C ARG A 26 6.61 -18.10 9.73
N ALA A 27 6.56 -17.37 10.85
CA ALA A 27 7.70 -16.60 11.34
C ALA A 27 8.93 -17.51 11.50
N MET A 28 10.12 -16.96 11.21
CA MET A 28 11.39 -17.69 11.16
C MET A 28 11.41 -18.85 10.13
N GLY A 29 10.49 -18.84 9.16
CA GLY A 29 10.41 -19.81 8.06
C GLY A 29 10.90 -19.22 6.73
N ALA A 30 10.09 -19.34 5.69
CA ALA A 30 10.45 -18.99 4.31
C ALA A 30 10.89 -17.53 4.08
N TYR A 31 10.54 -16.61 4.98
CA TYR A 31 10.92 -15.19 4.91
C TYR A 31 11.88 -14.78 6.04
N ALA A 32 12.57 -15.72 6.70
CA ALA A 32 13.44 -15.42 7.85
C ALA A 32 14.52 -14.36 7.53
N GLU A 33 15.09 -14.42 6.33
CA GLU A 33 16.13 -13.50 5.87
C GLU A 33 15.58 -12.34 5.02
N ALA A 34 14.26 -12.28 4.79
CA ALA A 34 13.64 -11.26 3.97
C ALA A 34 13.29 -10.02 4.80
N THR A 35 13.64 -8.85 4.27
CA THR A 35 13.28 -7.56 4.85
C THR A 35 11.83 -7.20 4.55
N ASN A 36 11.26 -6.28 5.35
CA ASN A 36 9.95 -5.70 5.07
C ASN A 36 9.89 -5.07 3.68
N GLN A 37 10.96 -4.40 3.25
CA GLN A 37 11.03 -3.77 1.94
C GLN A 37 10.98 -4.81 0.83
N GLU A 38 11.74 -5.90 0.91
CA GLU A 38 11.71 -6.96 -0.11
C GLU A 38 10.33 -7.59 -0.22
N MET A 39 9.69 -7.89 0.90
CA MET A 39 8.35 -8.47 0.93
C MET A 39 7.29 -7.53 0.34
N LEU A 40 7.32 -6.24 0.71
CA LEU A 40 6.39 -5.24 0.17
C LEU A 40 6.65 -4.98 -1.33
N THR A 41 7.92 -4.89 -1.72
CA THR A 41 8.33 -4.72 -3.13
C THR A 41 7.86 -5.90 -3.97
N ALA A 42 7.99 -7.14 -3.47
CA ALA A 42 7.51 -8.33 -4.16
C ALA A 42 5.99 -8.30 -4.38
N ALA A 43 5.22 -7.88 -3.37
CA ALA A 43 3.78 -7.72 -3.52
C ALA A 43 3.43 -6.65 -4.58
N LEU A 44 4.12 -5.50 -4.57
CA LEU A 44 3.91 -4.44 -5.55
C LEU A 44 4.31 -4.86 -6.97
N LYS A 45 5.44 -5.57 -7.13
CA LYS A 45 5.85 -6.12 -8.44
C LYS A 45 4.78 -7.05 -9.00
N GLY A 46 4.23 -7.95 -8.18
CA GLY A 46 3.13 -8.81 -8.60
C GLY A 46 1.88 -8.02 -9.05
N LEU A 47 1.62 -6.85 -8.45
CA LEU A 47 0.51 -5.98 -8.85
C LEU A 47 0.84 -5.33 -10.20
N VAL A 48 2.03 -4.76 -10.32
CA VAL A 48 2.51 -4.09 -11.54
C VAL A 48 2.47 -5.05 -12.73
N GLU A 49 2.91 -6.29 -12.55
CA GLU A 49 2.92 -7.29 -13.60
C GLU A 49 1.52 -7.77 -13.97
N ARG A 50 0.66 -8.01 -12.97
CA ARG A 50 -0.71 -8.52 -13.20
C ARG A 50 -1.59 -7.51 -13.94
N PHE A 51 -1.36 -6.22 -13.71
CA PHE A 51 -2.20 -5.14 -14.25
C PHE A 51 -1.46 -4.27 -15.28
N ASP A 52 -0.29 -4.72 -15.76
CA ASP A 52 0.53 -4.04 -16.76
C ASP A 52 0.83 -2.55 -16.44
N LEU A 53 1.24 -2.28 -15.20
CA LEU A 53 1.46 -0.91 -14.69
C LEU A 53 2.92 -0.47 -14.79
N ARG A 54 3.73 -1.08 -15.66
CA ARG A 54 5.17 -0.78 -15.73
C ARG A 54 5.39 0.65 -16.22
N GLY A 55 6.15 1.43 -15.47
CA GLY A 55 6.42 2.84 -15.77
C GLY A 55 5.23 3.77 -15.52
N GLU A 56 4.06 3.25 -15.16
CA GLU A 56 2.87 4.06 -14.91
C GLU A 56 3.00 4.89 -13.64
N ARG A 57 2.49 6.11 -13.70
CA ARG A 57 2.42 7.03 -12.56
C ARG A 57 1.07 6.90 -11.89
N LEU A 58 1.05 6.32 -10.69
CA LEU A 58 -0.17 6.27 -9.89
C LEU A 58 -0.40 7.59 -9.15
N GLY A 59 -1.66 7.84 -8.78
CA GLY A 59 -2.03 9.05 -8.04
C GLY A 59 -1.48 9.06 -6.61
N ASP A 60 -1.45 7.90 -5.94
CA ASP A 60 -0.88 7.72 -4.61
C ASP A 60 -0.69 6.23 -4.30
N VAL A 61 0.29 5.89 -3.46
CA VAL A 61 0.52 4.54 -2.96
C VAL A 61 0.67 4.59 -1.45
N GLY A 62 -0.33 4.07 -0.74
CA GLY A 62 -0.26 3.86 0.69
C GLY A 62 0.09 2.42 1.03
N ALA A 63 1.02 2.21 1.96
CA ALA A 63 1.24 0.93 2.63
C ALA A 63 1.89 1.15 4.00
N GLY A 64 2.32 0.07 4.64
CA GLY A 64 3.08 0.17 5.88
C GLY A 64 3.25 -1.17 6.59
N ALA A 65 3.98 -1.13 7.71
CA ALA A 65 4.23 -2.26 8.58
C ALA A 65 4.16 -1.81 10.04
N VAL A 66 3.71 -2.71 10.92
CA VAL A 66 3.59 -2.43 12.37
C VAL A 66 4.95 -2.41 13.05
N MET A 67 5.82 -3.35 12.66
CA MET A 67 7.19 -3.45 13.15
C MET A 67 8.11 -3.27 11.96
N LYS A 68 8.79 -2.13 11.91
CA LYS A 68 9.77 -1.81 10.88
C LYS A 68 11.05 -1.30 11.53
N HIS A 69 12.19 -1.59 10.89
CA HIS A 69 13.46 -1.07 11.34
C HIS A 69 13.47 0.46 11.18
N SER A 70 14.17 1.21 12.04
CA SER A 70 14.21 2.68 11.96
C SER A 70 14.71 3.21 10.61
N ARG A 71 15.61 2.46 9.97
CA ARG A 71 16.09 2.71 8.60
C ARG A 71 14.98 2.67 7.54
N ASP A 72 13.91 1.90 7.78
CA ASP A 72 12.76 1.77 6.89
C ASP A 72 11.73 2.88 7.18
N PHE A 73 12.19 4.10 7.48
CA PHE A 73 11.31 5.22 7.84
C PHE A 73 10.34 5.59 6.72
N ASN A 74 10.73 5.35 5.46
CA ASN A 74 9.91 5.53 4.26
C ASN A 74 9.79 4.23 3.45
N LEU A 75 9.35 3.16 4.12
CA LEU A 75 9.30 1.79 3.61
C LEU A 75 8.51 1.71 2.28
N THR A 76 7.34 2.32 2.23
CA THR A 76 6.46 2.29 1.06
C THR A 76 7.10 2.99 -0.14
N ARG A 77 7.80 4.12 0.09
CA ARG A 77 8.48 4.82 -0.99
C ARG A 77 9.58 3.99 -1.62
N GLU A 78 10.41 3.36 -0.80
CA GLU A 78 11.49 2.50 -1.31
C GLU A 78 10.93 1.26 -2.03
N ALA A 79 9.81 0.72 -1.56
CA ALA A 79 9.13 -0.37 -2.24
C ALA A 79 8.53 0.05 -3.60
N VAL A 80 7.97 1.26 -3.71
CA VAL A 80 7.47 1.82 -4.99
C VAL A 80 8.62 2.05 -5.98
N LEU A 81 9.76 2.57 -5.52
CA LEU A 81 10.94 2.74 -6.37
C LEU A 81 11.47 1.39 -6.90
N GLY A 82 11.33 0.33 -6.10
CA GLY A 82 11.72 -1.03 -6.48
C GLY A 82 10.67 -1.81 -7.28
N SER A 83 9.42 -1.33 -7.41
CA SER A 83 8.30 -2.13 -7.96
C SER A 83 8.15 -2.06 -9.48
N GLY A 84 8.79 -1.10 -10.14
CA GLY A 84 8.64 -0.84 -11.57
C GLY A 84 7.57 0.21 -11.92
N LEU A 85 6.94 0.83 -10.93
CA LEU A 85 6.12 2.03 -11.11
C LEU A 85 6.99 3.26 -11.44
N SER A 86 6.37 4.31 -11.97
CA SER A 86 7.06 5.59 -12.17
C SER A 86 7.65 6.12 -10.86
N ARG A 87 8.87 6.67 -10.93
CA ARG A 87 9.54 7.35 -9.81
C ARG A 87 8.75 8.57 -9.32
N GLU A 88 7.88 9.13 -10.17
CA GLU A 88 7.01 10.26 -9.82
C GLU A 88 5.77 9.85 -9.01
N THR A 89 5.50 8.55 -8.86
CA THR A 89 4.38 8.05 -8.05
C THR A 89 4.58 8.41 -6.58
N PRO A 90 3.72 9.24 -5.97
CA PRO A 90 3.85 9.56 -4.55
C PRO A 90 3.50 8.32 -3.71
N ALA A 91 4.09 8.27 -2.51
CA ALA A 91 3.92 7.16 -1.60
C ALA A 91 4.00 7.63 -0.15
N PHE A 92 3.26 6.98 0.75
CA PHE A 92 3.30 7.27 2.18
C PHE A 92 3.20 5.99 3.03
N ASP A 93 3.83 6.06 4.21
CA ASP A 93 3.72 5.03 5.23
C ASP A 93 2.57 5.32 6.20
N LEU A 94 1.83 4.27 6.55
CA LEU A 94 0.83 4.29 7.61
C LEU A 94 1.09 3.20 8.64
N GLN A 95 0.74 3.46 9.89
CA GLN A 95 0.84 2.48 10.97
C GLN A 95 -0.37 2.57 11.88
N ARG A 96 -1.19 1.51 11.89
CA ARG A 96 -2.32 1.34 12.81
C ARG A 96 -2.45 -0.12 13.24
N ALA A 97 -1.42 -0.66 13.89
CA ALA A 97 -1.39 -2.06 14.34
C ALA A 97 -1.95 -3.02 13.27
N CYS A 98 -2.81 -3.97 13.65
CA CYS A 98 -3.48 -4.88 12.71
C CYS A 98 -4.39 -4.17 11.68
N GLY A 99 -4.86 -2.95 11.96
CA GLY A 99 -5.70 -2.15 11.08
C GLY A 99 -4.95 -1.36 10.01
N THR A 100 -3.62 -1.49 9.90
CA THR A 100 -2.79 -0.71 8.97
C THR A 100 -3.27 -0.80 7.52
N SER A 101 -3.50 -2.01 7.00
CA SER A 101 -3.92 -2.20 5.61
C SER A 101 -5.34 -1.69 5.34
N LEU A 102 -6.27 -1.93 6.27
CA LEU A 102 -7.65 -1.47 6.16
C LEU A 102 -7.74 0.06 6.20
N GLU A 103 -7.04 0.69 7.14
CA GLU A 103 -6.98 2.15 7.24
C GLU A 103 -6.37 2.78 5.99
N THR A 104 -5.32 2.15 5.45
CA THR A 104 -4.68 2.61 4.22
C THR A 104 -5.66 2.58 3.05
N ALA A 105 -6.41 1.49 2.88
CA ALA A 105 -7.41 1.38 1.83
C ALA A 105 -8.52 2.44 1.96
N ILE A 106 -8.96 2.72 3.20
CA ILE A 106 -9.94 3.77 3.48
C ILE A 106 -9.38 5.15 3.10
N LEU A 107 -8.16 5.48 3.52
CA LEU A 107 -7.56 6.79 3.22
C LEU A 107 -7.34 7.02 1.72
N ILE A 108 -6.92 5.99 0.98
CA ILE A 108 -6.82 6.06 -0.48
C ILE A 108 -8.21 6.24 -1.12
N GLY A 109 -9.23 5.55 -0.62
CA GLY A 109 -10.59 5.65 -1.13
C GLY A 109 -11.27 7.00 -0.84
N LEU A 110 -10.92 7.66 0.26
CA LEU A 110 -11.47 8.96 0.67
C LEU A 110 -10.82 10.15 -0.03
N LYS A 111 -9.67 9.94 -0.67
CA LYS A 111 -8.97 10.96 -1.47
C LYS A 111 -9.75 11.28 -2.74
#